data_AF-A0A3N5P5Q0-F1
#
_entry.id   AF-A0A3N5P5Q0-F1
#
_cell.length_a   1.000
_cell.length_b   1.000
_cell.length_c   1.000
_cell.angle_alpha   90.00
_cell.angle_beta   90.00
_cell.angle_gamma   90.00
#
_symmetry.space_group_name_H-M   'P 1'
#
loop_
_entity.id
_entity.type
_entity.pdbx_description
1 polymer ?
#
loop_
_entity_poly.entity_id
_entity_poly.type
_entity_poly.pdbx_seq_one_letter_code
_entity_poly.pdbx_strand_id
1 'polypeptide(L)' 'MSQPLKLGIAGLGTVGMGLVRLIQEHGTRMALALGRELQIVGVSARSRQKKRGVELAGIAWFEEAQRLAVEPSIDVFVEL' A
#
# COMPACT_ATOMS: atom_id res chain seq x y z
N MET A 1 21.16 2.92 2.14
CA MET A 1 19.90 2.33 1.64
C MET A 1 19.31 3.27 0.62
N SER A 2 18.74 2.75 -0.46
CA SER A 2 18.09 3.57 -1.51
C SER A 2 16.76 4.14 -1.01
N GLN A 3 16.23 5.16 -1.71
CA GLN A 3 14.93 5.75 -1.38
C GLN A 3 13.84 4.66 -1.31
N PRO A 4 12.90 4.69 -0.35
CA PRO A 4 11.80 3.73 -0.28
C PRO A 4 11.00 3.69 -1.58
N LEU A 5 10.47 2.53 -1.95
CA LEU A 5 9.52 2.38 -3.05
C LEU A 5 8.11 2.59 -2.51
N LYS A 6 7.46 3.66 -2.95
CA LYS A 6 6.14 4.08 -2.48
C LYS A 6 5.04 3.43 -3.31
N LEU A 7 4.18 2.67 -2.65
CA LEU A 7 3.12 1.88 -3.24
C LEU A 7 1.75 2.54 -3.01
N GLY A 8 0.95 2.61 -4.06
CA GLY A 8 -0.48 2.91 -4.02
C GLY A 8 -1.28 1.64 -4.33
N ILE A 9 -2.15 1.20 -3.42
CA ILE A 9 -2.96 -0.03 -3.60
C ILE A 9 -4.43 0.32 -3.83
N ALA A 10 -4.94 0.06 -5.03
CA ALA A 10 -6.37 0.09 -5.33
C ALA A 10 -6.94 -1.32 -5.17
N GLY A 11 -7.84 -1.49 -4.20
CA GLY A 11 -8.41 -2.78 -3.86
C GLY A 11 -7.93 -3.28 -2.49
N LEU A 12 -8.82 -3.22 -1.49
CA LEU A 12 -8.58 -3.76 -0.14
C LEU A 12 -9.44 -5.01 0.14
N GLY A 13 -9.72 -5.80 -0.89
CA GLY A 13 -10.35 -7.12 -0.75
C GLY A 13 -9.42 -8.14 -0.09
N THR A 14 -9.71 -9.44 -0.21
CA THR A 14 -8.89 -10.49 0.39
C THR A 14 -7.42 -10.40 -0.03
N VAL A 15 -7.15 -10.16 -1.32
CA VAL A 15 -5.79 -10.09 -1.87
C VAL A 15 -5.06 -8.82 -1.42
N GLY A 16 -5.68 -7.65 -1.56
CA GLY A 16 -5.06 -6.40 -1.12
C GLY A 16 -4.76 -6.37 0.38
N MET A 17 -5.65 -6.95 1.18
CA MET A 17 -5.41 -7.14 2.60
C MET A 17 -4.22 -8.07 2.90
N GLY A 18 -4.11 -9.18 2.17
CA GLY A 18 -2.96 -10.07 2.25
C GLY A 18 -1.66 -9.37 1.89
N LEU A 19 -1.66 -8.55 0.83
CA LEU A 19 -0.49 -7.77 0.42
C LEU A 19 -0.05 -6.79 1.50
N VAL A 20 -0.97 -5.99 2.06
CA VAL A 20 -0.67 -5.06 3.15
C VAL A 20 -0.06 -5.78 4.34
N ARG A 21 -0.70 -6.88 4.76
CA ARG A 21 -0.25 -7.69 5.90
C ARG A 21 1.16 -8.24 5.68
N LEU A 22 1.43 -8.78 4.50
CA LEU A 22 2.70 -9.38 4.15
C LEU A 22 3.84 -8.35 4.16
N ILE A 23 3.58 -7.14 3.65
CA ILE A 23 4.56 -6.04 3.70
C ILE A 23 4.79 -5.58 5.14
N GLN A 24 3.76 -5.49 5.98
CA GLN A 24 3.90 -5.12 7.39
C GLN A 24 4.69 -6.17 8.19
N GLU A 25 4.39 -7.46 8.00
CA GLU A 25 5.02 -8.55 8.76
C GLU A 25 6.46 -8.86 8.28
N HIS A 26 6.78 -8.60 7.01
CA HIS A 26 8.06 -9.00 6.42
C HIS A 26 8.87 -7.85 5.80
N GLY A 27 8.45 -6.59 6.00
CA GLY A 27 9.04 -5.40 5.38
C GLY A 27 10.55 -5.28 5.60
N THR A 28 11.04 -5.54 6.81
CA THR A 28 12.48 -5.50 7.12
C THR A 28 13.26 -6.54 6.32
N ARG A 29 12.75 -7.77 6.22
CA ARG A 29 13.39 -8.84 5.43
C ARG A 29 13.39 -8.50 3.94
N MET A 30 12.28 -7.95 3.43
CA MET A 30 12.19 -7.50 2.05
C MET A 30 13.16 -6.35 1.77
N ALA A 31 13.27 -5.38 2.67
CA ALA A 31 14.17 -4.24 2.53
C ALA A 31 15.64 -4.68 2.44
N LEU A 32 16.03 -5.69 3.22
CA LEU A 32 17.37 -6.28 3.13
C LEU A 32 17.62 -6.97 1.79
N ALA A 33 16.64 -7.71 1.26
CA ALA A 33 16.76 -8.41 -0.02
C ALA A 33 16.71 -7.46 -1.24
N LEU A 34 15.89 -6.41 -1.17
CA LEU A 34 15.66 -5.45 -2.26
C LEU A 34 16.62 -4.25 -2.24
N GLY A 35 17.34 -4.04 -1.14
CA GLY A 35 18.20 -2.86 -0.93
C GLY A 35 17.44 -1.54 -0.72
N ARG A 36 16.11 -1.58 -0.63
CA ARG A 36 15.22 -0.44 -0.36
C ARG A 36 13.95 -0.89 0.36
N GLU A 37 13.39 -0.02 1.18
CA GLU A 37 12.11 -0.27 1.84
C GLU A 37 10.94 -0.25 0.86
N LEU A 38 9.88 -0.99 1.18
CA LEU A 38 8.57 -0.86 0.54
C LEU A 38 7.65 -0.12 1.50
N GLN A 39 7.05 0.99 1.04
CA GLN A 39 6.15 1.80 1.86
C GLN A 39 4.80 1.92 1.18
N ILE A 40 3.73 1.53 1.87
CA ILE A 40 2.37 1.72 1.38
C ILE A 40 1.95 3.12 1.80
N VAL A 41 1.83 4.03 0.83
CA VAL A 41 1.57 5.45 1.10
C VAL A 41 0.13 5.86 0.78
N GLY A 42 -0.55 5.09 -0.08
CA GLY A 42 -1.92 5.36 -0.48
C GLY A 42 -2.73 4.09 -0.70
N VAL A 43 -4.00 4.13 -0.35
CA VAL A 43 -4.96 3.04 -0.61
C VAL A 43 -6.28 3.58 -1.14
N SER A 44 -6.96 2.79 -1.97
CA SER A 44 -8.31 3.06 -2.43
C SER A 44 -9.20 1.82 -2.31
N ALA A 45 -10.41 1.99 -1.80
CA ALA A 45 -11.45 0.98 -1.79
C ALA A 45 -12.84 1.61 -1.60
N ARG A 46 -13.91 0.91 -2.01
CA ARG A 46 -15.28 1.44 -1.92
C ARG A 46 -15.76 1.81 -0.52
N SER A 47 -15.21 1.18 0.52
CA SER A 47 -15.66 1.41 1.91
C SER A 47 -14.48 1.50 2.85
N ARG A 48 -14.33 2.67 3.45
CA ARG A 48 -13.32 3.01 4.47
C ARG A 48 -13.62 2.40 5.84
N GLN A 49 -14.90 2.29 6.18
CA GLN A 49 -15.35 1.85 7.50
C GLN A 49 -15.37 0.32 7.65
N LYS A 50 -15.26 -0.42 6.55
CA LYS A 50 -15.20 -1.89 6.60
C LYS A 50 -13.96 -2.31 7.37
N LYS A 51 -14.13 -3.15 8.41
CA LYS A 51 -13.00 -3.73 9.15
C LYS A 51 -12.13 -4.53 8.19
N ARG A 52 -10.86 -4.15 8.13
CA ARG A 52 -9.88 -4.70 7.20
C ARG A 52 -8.94 -5.73 7.85
N GLY A 53 -8.75 -5.69 9.17
CA GLY A 53 -7.89 -6.66 9.87
C GLY A 53 -6.38 -6.41 9.71
N VAL A 54 -6.01 -5.28 9.11
CA VAL A 54 -4.67 -4.69 9.18
C VAL A 54 -4.79 -3.24 9.62
N GLU A 55 -3.70 -2.71 10.16
CA GLU A 55 -3.62 -1.30 10.50
C GLU A 55 -3.31 -0.49 9.23
N LEU A 56 -4.11 0.55 8.98
CA LEU A 56 -3.92 1.49 7.87
C LEU A 56 -3.66 2.92 8.38
N ALA A 57 -3.25 3.04 9.65
CA ALA A 57 -2.95 4.33 10.25
C ALA A 57 -1.76 4.98 9.51
N GLY A 58 -1.89 6.28 9.20
CA GLY A 58 -0.86 7.03 8.47
C GLY A 58 -0.83 6.80 6.95
N ILE A 59 -1.64 5.89 6.41
CA ILE A 59 -1.76 5.67 4.96
C ILE A 59 -2.85 6.59 4.39
N ALA A 60 -2.55 7.29 3.30
CA ALA A 60 -3.52 8.18 2.68
C ALA A 60 -4.68 7.38 2.05
N TRP A 61 -5.91 7.82 2.29
CA TRP A 61 -7.10 7.22 1.71
C TRP A 61 -7.55 8.00 0.48
N PHE A 62 -7.74 7.29 -0.63
CA PHE A 62 -8.22 7.83 -1.89
C PHE A 62 -9.59 7.24 -2.21
N GLU A 63 -10.60 8.10 -2.37
CA GLU A 63 -11.96 7.67 -2.72
C GLU A 63 -12.02 7.03 -4.12
N GLU A 64 -11.14 7.45 -5.02
CA GLU A 64 -11.07 6.99 -6.40
C GLU A 64 -9.68 6.43 -6.73
N ALA A 65 -9.66 5.24 -7.35
CA ALA A 65 -8.42 4.57 -7.74
C ALA A 65 -7.65 5.37 -8.81
N GLN A 66 -8.36 6.11 -9.67
CA GLN A 66 -7.77 6.98 -10.67
C GLN A 66 -6.94 8.09 -10.03
N ARG A 67 -7.42 8.68 -8.92
CA ARG A 67 -6.68 9.69 -8.16
C ARG A 67 -5.43 9.11 -7.50
N LEU A 68 -5.52 7.88 -7.01
CA LEU A 68 -4.37 7.14 -6.49
C LEU A 68 -3.33 6.87 -7.60
N ALA A 69 -3.78 6.51 -8.81
CA ALA A 69 -2.91 6.17 -9.93
C ALA A 69 -2.11 7.34 -10.50
N VAL A 70 -2.62 8.58 -10.38
CA VAL A 70 -1.96 9.79 -10.87
C VAL A 70 -1.25 10.59 -9.77
N GLU A 71 -1.25 10.09 -8.53
CA GLU A 71 -0.65 10.76 -7.39
C GLU A 71 0.89 10.80 -7.52
N PRO A 72 1.52 11.99 -7.60
CA PRO A 72 2.97 12.10 -7.82
C PRO A 72 3.84 11.48 -6.71
N SER A 73 3.27 11.30 -5.52
CA SER A 73 3.96 10.67 -4.39
C SER A 73 3.97 9.14 -4.44
N ILE A 74 3.37 8.51 -5.45
CA ILE A 74 3.33 7.06 -5.65
C ILE A 74 4.27 6.65 -6.79
N ASP A 75 5.19 5.74 -6.48
CA ASP A 75 6.12 5.19 -7.48
C ASP A 75 5.48 4.02 -8.25
N VAL A 76 4.64 3.22 -7.57
CA VAL A 76 4.00 2.03 -8.15
C VAL A 76 2.54 1.96 -7.74
N PHE A 77 1.66 1.90 -8.73
CA PHE A 77 0.25 1.63 -8.56
C PHE A 77 -0.03 0.12 -8.70
N VAL A 78 -0.77 -0.45 -7.75
CA VAL A 78 -1.15 -1.87 -7.72
C VAL A 78 -2.68 -1.96 -7.73
N GLU A 79 -3.23 -2.67 -8.71
CA GLU A 79 -4.67 -2.88 -8.89
C GLU A 79 -5.04 -4.33 -8.54
N LEU A 80 -6.06 -4.51 -7.68
CA LEU A 80 -6.47 -5.80 -7.08
C LEU A 80 -7.98 -5.94 -6.90
#